data_AF-A0A6L9ISU0-F1
#
_entry.id   AF-A0A6L9ISU0-F1
#
_cell.length_a   1.000
_cell.length_b   1.000
_cell.length_c   1.000
_cell.angle_alpha   90.00
_cell.angle_beta   90.00
_cell.angle_gamma   90.00
#
_symmetry.space_group_name_H-M   'P 1'
#
loop_
_entity.id
_entity.type
_entity.pdbx_description
1 polymer ?
#
loop_
_entity_poly.entity_id
_entity_poly.type
_entity_poly.pdbx_seq_one_letter_code
_entity_poly.pdbx_strand_id
1 'polypeptide(L)'
;MRREFADRQALIAYLREQFPEAAAIDDHVPEQVGGRRAAEAALGKLDPQRYAKTRNALSGAVSRLSAYLRYGVLSLAEVRDAALGKVSRRQDAEKYVNELGWRDYWQRLYAEIGDGIWQDREAYKTGFHADQYADDLPEDIAAGTTGLVCIDAFSRELRETGYLHNHARMWMAAYVVHWRRVKWQAGARWFLTHLLDGDPASNNLSWQWVASTFSHKPYFFNRANLERYTDGVYCRDCPLRGECDFEGSYELIEAEIFPNKPPEDQRRANNGSDKRKRREHRGSDHE
;
A
#
# COMPACT_ATOMS: atom_id res chain seq x y z
N MET A 1 8.89 -4.60 31.44
CA MET A 1 7.89 -5.47 30.82
C MET A 1 8.41 -6.90 30.79
N ARG A 2 7.58 -7.89 31.15
CA ARG A 2 7.93 -9.32 31.15
C ARG A 2 8.27 -9.79 29.73
N ARG A 3 9.29 -10.65 29.59
CA ARG A 3 9.81 -11.10 28.28
C ARG A 3 9.66 -12.60 28.02
N GLU A 4 9.43 -13.38 29.06
CA GLU A 4 9.31 -14.84 28.97
C GLU A 4 7.91 -15.28 29.41
N PHE A 5 7.29 -16.13 28.60
CA PHE A 5 5.94 -16.63 28.77
C PHE A 5 5.94 -18.13 28.48
N ALA A 6 5.13 -18.88 29.23
CA ALA A 6 5.02 -20.33 29.06
C ALA A 6 4.49 -20.70 27.66
N ASP A 7 3.54 -19.90 27.18
CA ASP A 7 2.92 -20.07 25.87
C ASP A 7 2.36 -18.72 25.36
N ARG A 8 1.76 -18.77 24.17
CA ARG A 8 1.14 -17.62 23.50
C ARG A 8 -0.05 -17.06 24.30
N GLN A 9 -0.83 -17.90 24.97
CA GLN A 9 -2.02 -17.46 25.73
C GLN A 9 -1.61 -16.66 26.96
N ALA A 10 -0.55 -17.09 27.65
CA ALA A 10 0.03 -16.35 28.76
C ALA A 10 0.56 -14.96 28.33
N LEU A 11 1.17 -14.87 27.14
CA LEU A 11 1.57 -13.58 26.57
C LEU A 11 0.36 -12.69 26.26
N ILE A 12 -0.68 -13.22 25.61
CA ILE A 12 -1.89 -12.46 25.26
C ILE A 12 -2.58 -11.94 26.52
N ALA A 13 -2.78 -12.80 27.52
CA ALA A 13 -3.40 -12.40 28.79
C ALA A 13 -2.61 -11.29 29.48
N TYR A 14 -1.27 -11.41 29.51
CA TYR A 14 -0.42 -10.36 30.05
C TYR A 14 -0.54 -9.05 29.26
N LEU A 15 -0.52 -9.09 27.93
CA LEU A 15 -0.65 -7.88 27.12
C LEU A 15 -2.00 -7.17 27.36
N ARG A 16 -3.10 -7.92 27.46
CA ARG A 16 -4.43 -7.35 27.80
C ARG A 16 -4.43 -6.64 29.15
N GLU A 17 -3.79 -7.25 30.15
CA GLU A 17 -3.66 -6.66 31.47
C GLU A 17 -2.79 -5.39 31.46
N GLN A 18 -1.69 -5.39 30.71
CA GLN A 18 -0.78 -4.24 30.65
C GLN A 18 -1.29 -3.10 29.75
N PHE A 19 -2.13 -3.41 28.77
CA PHE A 19 -2.64 -2.45 27.78
C PHE A 19 -4.17 -2.52 27.66
N PRO A 20 -4.91 -2.29 28.75
CA PRO A 20 -6.37 -2.43 28.75
C PRO A 20 -7.06 -1.45 27.80
N GLU A 21 -6.50 -0.24 27.62
CA GLU A 21 -7.04 0.75 26.67
C GLU A 21 -6.91 0.27 25.22
N ALA A 22 -5.80 -0.37 24.85
CA ALA A 22 -5.61 -0.91 23.51
C ALA A 22 -6.54 -2.10 23.26
N ALA A 23 -6.66 -3.02 24.22
CA ALA A 23 -7.57 -4.16 24.13
C ALA A 23 -9.05 -3.72 24.09
N ALA A 24 -9.41 -2.57 24.68
CA ALA A 24 -10.76 -2.02 24.58
C ALA A 24 -11.07 -1.48 23.17
N ILE A 25 -10.06 -1.05 22.41
CA ILE A 25 -10.20 -0.60 21.02
C ILE A 25 -10.30 -1.81 20.08
N ASP A 26 -9.37 -2.75 20.20
CA ASP A 26 -9.35 -3.99 19.43
C ASP A 26 -8.61 -5.09 20.21
N ASP A 27 -9.33 -6.16 20.57
CA ASP A 27 -8.76 -7.32 21.28
C ASP A 27 -8.48 -8.52 20.35
N HIS A 28 -8.57 -8.29 19.04
CA HIS A 28 -8.31 -9.33 18.06
C HIS A 28 -6.83 -9.71 18.04
N VAL A 29 -6.57 -11.01 17.98
CA VAL A 29 -5.21 -11.56 17.93
C VAL A 29 -5.04 -12.33 16.61
N PRO A 30 -4.26 -11.82 15.66
CA PRO A 30 -4.03 -12.49 14.38
C PRO A 30 -3.36 -13.85 14.54
N GLU A 31 -3.69 -14.80 13.68
CA GLU A 31 -3.08 -16.15 13.68
C GLU A 31 -1.57 -16.13 13.44
N GLN A 32 -1.06 -15.10 12.74
CA GLN A 32 0.37 -14.93 12.45
C GLN A 32 1.21 -15.09 13.72
N VAL A 33 2.20 -15.97 13.67
CA VAL A 33 3.14 -16.22 14.78
C VAL A 33 4.37 -15.36 14.58
N GLY A 34 4.76 -14.61 15.62
CA GLY A 34 5.98 -13.81 15.61
C GLY A 34 7.24 -14.61 15.96
N GLY A 35 8.38 -13.91 16.02
CA GLY A 35 9.64 -14.46 16.51
C GLY A 35 10.50 -15.18 15.47
N ARG A 36 11.76 -15.41 15.84
CA ARG A 36 12.83 -15.84 14.93
C ARG A 36 12.55 -17.18 14.24
N ARG A 37 12.10 -18.19 14.99
CA ARG A 37 11.81 -19.53 14.45
C ARG A 37 10.74 -19.51 13.36
N ALA A 38 9.66 -18.76 13.58
CA ALA A 38 8.59 -18.62 12.61
C ALA A 38 9.07 -17.85 11.36
N ALA A 39 9.90 -16.83 11.56
CA ALA A 39 10.51 -16.06 10.48
C ALA A 39 11.44 -16.90 9.60
N GLU A 40 12.29 -17.75 10.18
CA GLU A 40 13.18 -18.66 9.45
C GLU A 40 12.40 -19.72 8.69
N ALA A 41 11.34 -20.26 9.28
CA ALA A 41 10.44 -21.20 8.60
C ALA A 41 9.75 -20.55 7.39
N ALA A 42 9.32 -19.29 7.50
CA ALA A 42 8.76 -18.53 6.39
C ALA A 42 9.82 -18.23 5.31
N LEU A 43 11.04 -17.83 5.72
CA LEU A 43 12.16 -17.58 4.81
C LEU A 43 12.57 -18.84 4.04
N GLY A 44 12.52 -20.01 4.69
CA GLY A 44 12.77 -21.30 4.08
C GLY A 44 11.82 -21.63 2.93
N LYS A 45 10.57 -21.12 2.98
CA LYS A 45 9.54 -21.30 1.94
C LYS A 45 9.67 -20.31 0.77
N LEU A 46 10.56 -19.33 0.85
CA LEU A 46 10.77 -18.37 -0.22
C LEU A 46 11.13 -19.07 -1.54
N ASP A 47 10.45 -18.64 -2.61
CA ASP A 47 10.70 -19.05 -4.00
C ASP A 47 10.81 -17.79 -4.87
N PRO A 48 12.02 -17.26 -5.09
CA PRO A 48 12.22 -16.01 -5.84
C PRO A 48 11.80 -16.10 -7.31
N GLN A 49 11.96 -17.28 -7.93
CA GLN A 49 11.62 -17.51 -9.33
C GLN A 49 10.11 -17.48 -9.55
N ARG A 50 9.37 -18.22 -8.71
CA ARG A 50 7.90 -18.21 -8.77
C ARG A 50 7.34 -16.85 -8.35
N TYR A 51 7.95 -16.20 -7.36
CA TYR A 51 7.61 -14.83 -6.97
C TYR A 51 7.64 -13.88 -8.17
N ALA A 52 8.75 -13.85 -8.90
CA ALA A 52 8.92 -12.97 -10.06
C ALA A 52 7.79 -13.12 -11.10
N LYS A 53 7.31 -14.36 -11.31
CA LYS A 53 6.28 -14.69 -12.29
C LYS A 53 4.85 -14.42 -11.82
N THR A 54 4.59 -14.52 -10.51
CA THR A 54 3.21 -14.64 -10.00
C THR A 54 2.81 -13.61 -8.95
N ARG A 55 3.74 -12.83 -8.39
CA ARG A 55 3.52 -11.86 -7.27
C ARG A 55 2.38 -10.85 -7.44
N ASN A 56 1.86 -10.68 -8.65
CA ASN A 56 0.77 -9.75 -8.91
C ASN A 56 -0.61 -10.39 -8.67
N ALA A 57 -0.73 -11.71 -8.84
CA ALA A 57 -1.96 -12.44 -8.54
C ALA A 57 -2.08 -12.68 -7.03
N LEU A 58 -3.28 -12.55 -6.46
CA LEU A 58 -3.50 -12.79 -5.03
C LEU A 58 -3.19 -14.23 -4.62
N SER A 59 -3.39 -15.18 -5.54
CA SER A 59 -3.04 -16.60 -5.41
C SER A 59 -1.56 -16.90 -5.71
N GLY A 60 -0.79 -15.88 -6.08
CA GLY A 60 0.62 -15.98 -6.47
C GLY A 60 1.58 -16.22 -5.30
N ALA A 61 2.83 -16.51 -5.64
CA ALA A 61 3.88 -16.66 -4.65
C ALA A 61 4.29 -15.28 -4.09
N VAL A 62 4.19 -15.15 -2.76
CA VAL A 62 4.69 -14.01 -1.97
C VAL A 62 5.45 -14.53 -0.75
N SER A 63 6.36 -13.73 -0.20
CA SER A 63 7.22 -14.19 0.90
C SER A 63 6.54 -14.17 2.28
N ARG A 64 5.54 -13.29 2.48
CA ARG A 64 4.92 -13.00 3.78
C ARG A 64 5.96 -12.66 4.88
N LEU A 65 7.08 -12.04 4.50
CA LEU A 65 8.16 -11.68 5.43
C LEU A 65 8.09 -10.24 5.96
N SER A 66 7.15 -9.43 5.49
CA SER A 66 7.08 -7.99 5.78
C SER A 66 6.96 -7.68 7.27
N ALA A 67 6.15 -8.42 8.03
CA ALA A 67 6.03 -8.24 9.48
C ALA A 67 7.36 -8.56 10.21
N TYR A 68 8.06 -9.63 9.84
CA TYR A 68 9.36 -9.97 10.44
C TYR A 68 10.43 -8.93 10.11
N LEU A 69 10.39 -8.36 8.91
CA LEU A 69 11.26 -7.25 8.49
C LEU A 69 10.91 -5.93 9.20
N ARG A 70 9.63 -5.70 9.53
CA ARG A 70 9.16 -4.50 10.25
C ARG A 70 9.68 -4.47 11.68
N TYR A 71 9.69 -5.62 12.35
CA TYR A 71 10.11 -5.76 13.75
C TYR A 71 11.58 -6.18 13.92
N GLY A 72 12.37 -6.19 12.84
CA GLY A 72 13.80 -6.50 12.89
C GLY A 72 14.14 -7.94 13.25
N VAL A 73 13.17 -8.86 13.16
CA VAL A 73 13.39 -10.31 13.38
C VAL A 73 14.27 -10.91 12.28
N LEU A 74 14.13 -10.37 11.07
CA LEU A 74 15.00 -10.62 9.93
C LEU A 74 15.55 -9.28 9.43
N SER A 75 16.80 -9.27 8.96
CA SER A 75 17.37 -8.12 8.26
C SER A 75 17.13 -8.20 6.75
N LEU A 76 17.13 -7.05 6.05
CA LEU A 76 17.05 -7.04 4.58
C LEU A 76 18.21 -7.80 3.92
N ALA A 77 19.42 -7.69 4.48
CA ALA A 77 20.60 -8.40 3.99
C ALA A 77 20.45 -9.92 4.11
N GLU A 78 19.97 -10.39 5.26
CA GLU A 78 19.70 -11.81 5.51
C GLU A 78 18.68 -12.37 4.49
N VAL A 79 17.57 -11.65 4.28
CA VAL A 79 16.53 -12.09 3.34
C VAL A 79 17.03 -12.06 1.89
N ARG A 80 17.84 -11.06 1.52
CA ARG A 80 18.49 -10.96 0.20
C ARG A 80 19.43 -12.15 -0.03
N ASP A 81 20.29 -12.46 0.93
CA ASP A 81 21.30 -13.50 0.78
C ASP A 81 20.64 -14.89 0.71
N ALA A 82 19.60 -15.13 1.51
CA ALA A 82 18.76 -16.32 1.39
C ALA A 82 18.07 -16.43 0.03
N ALA A 83 17.54 -15.32 -0.52
CA ALA A 83 16.93 -15.32 -1.85
C ALA A 83 17.95 -15.64 -2.96
N LEU A 84 19.15 -15.06 -2.89
CA LEU A 84 20.23 -15.31 -3.86
C LEU A 84 20.75 -16.76 -3.76
N GLY A 85 20.83 -17.32 -2.56
CA GLY A 85 21.22 -18.72 -2.35
C GLY A 85 20.20 -19.75 -2.85
N LYS A 86 18.96 -19.33 -3.16
CA LYS A 86 17.89 -20.19 -3.68
C LYS A 86 17.81 -20.25 -5.21
N VAL A 87 18.69 -19.53 -5.91
CA VAL A 87 18.69 -19.47 -7.38
C VAL A 87 20.08 -19.74 -7.94
N SER A 88 20.16 -20.39 -9.10
CA SER A 88 21.45 -20.64 -9.77
C SER A 88 22.00 -19.39 -10.46
N ARG A 89 21.14 -18.47 -10.89
CA ARG A 89 21.52 -17.21 -11.53
C ARG A 89 20.92 -16.04 -10.75
N ARG A 90 21.72 -15.02 -10.44
CA ARG A 90 21.28 -13.85 -9.65
C ARG A 90 20.06 -13.14 -10.24
N GLN A 91 19.98 -13.07 -11.56
CA GLN A 91 18.85 -12.48 -12.30
C GLN A 91 17.50 -13.15 -11.97
N ASP A 92 17.51 -14.42 -11.59
CA ASP A 92 16.29 -15.17 -11.26
C ASP A 92 15.70 -14.75 -9.90
N ALA A 93 16.44 -14.02 -9.07
CA ALA A 93 15.99 -13.40 -7.82
C ALA A 93 15.89 -11.86 -7.90
N GLU A 94 16.28 -11.25 -9.01
CA GLU A 94 16.39 -9.79 -9.17
C GLU A 94 15.08 -9.09 -8.83
N LYS A 95 13.95 -9.60 -9.34
CA LYS A 95 12.64 -9.00 -9.07
C LYS A 95 12.33 -8.99 -7.57
N TYR A 96 12.69 -10.03 -6.82
CA TYR A 96 12.47 -10.07 -5.38
C TYR A 96 13.42 -9.11 -4.64
N VAL A 97 14.70 -9.10 -5.01
CA VAL A 97 15.71 -8.20 -4.41
C VAL A 97 15.36 -6.72 -4.66
N ASN A 98 14.82 -6.38 -5.82
CA ASN A 98 14.36 -5.02 -6.11
C ASN A 98 13.24 -4.55 -5.17
N GLU A 99 12.36 -5.44 -4.72
CA GLU A 99 11.30 -5.10 -3.76
C GLU A 99 11.87 -4.87 -2.36
N LEU A 100 12.96 -5.58 -1.98
CA LEU A 100 13.72 -5.25 -0.78
C LEU A 100 14.41 -3.87 -0.91
N GLY A 101 14.90 -3.55 -2.12
CA GLY A 101 15.48 -2.25 -2.44
C GLY A 101 14.48 -1.11 -2.32
N TRP A 102 13.23 -1.29 -2.77
CA TRP A 102 12.15 -0.32 -2.56
C TRP A 102 11.91 -0.04 -1.08
N ARG A 103 11.90 -1.09 -0.25
CA ARG A 103 11.77 -0.93 1.20
C ARG A 103 12.94 -0.12 1.79
N ASP A 104 14.18 -0.41 1.39
CA ASP A 104 15.35 0.36 1.85
C ASP A 104 15.28 1.84 1.41
N TYR A 105 14.91 2.08 0.15
CA TYR A 105 14.73 3.42 -0.39
C TYR A 105 13.68 4.22 0.39
N TRP A 106 12.52 3.63 0.67
CA TRP A 106 11.46 4.29 1.43
C TRP A 106 11.91 4.65 2.85
N GLN A 107 12.66 3.77 3.52
CA GLN A 107 13.20 4.06 4.85
C GLN A 107 14.19 5.23 4.83
N ARG A 108 15.06 5.29 3.83
CA ARG A 108 16.00 6.43 3.67
C ARG A 108 15.26 7.73 3.44
N LEU A 109 14.26 7.71 2.55
CA LEU A 109 13.44 8.88 2.28
C LEU A 109 12.69 9.32 3.54
N TYR A 110 12.14 8.37 4.30
CA TYR A 110 11.46 8.69 5.56
C TYR A 110 12.41 9.33 6.59
N ALA A 111 13.62 8.81 6.73
CA ALA A 111 14.63 9.39 7.61
C ALA A 111 15.00 10.84 7.22
N GLU A 112 14.95 11.17 5.94
CA GLU A 112 15.20 12.53 5.44
C GLU A 112 14.03 13.49 5.70
N ILE A 113 12.79 13.04 5.47
CA ILE A 113 11.61 13.92 5.53
C ILE A 113 10.96 13.99 6.91
N GLY A 114 11.22 13.02 7.79
CA GLY A 114 10.65 12.94 9.13
C GLY A 114 9.12 13.01 9.13
N ASP A 115 8.56 13.85 10.00
CA ASP A 115 7.10 14.05 10.14
C ASP A 115 6.45 14.61 8.86
N GLY A 116 7.24 15.15 7.92
CA GLY A 116 6.78 15.52 6.58
C GLY A 116 6.23 14.35 5.76
N ILE A 117 6.43 13.10 6.20
CA ILE A 117 5.82 11.89 5.62
C ILE A 117 4.29 11.94 5.56
N TRP A 118 3.65 12.74 6.42
CA TRP A 118 2.19 12.91 6.50
C TRP A 118 1.65 14.04 5.62
N GLN A 119 2.54 14.83 5.02
CA GLN A 119 2.19 15.95 4.15
C GLN A 119 2.28 15.52 2.68
N ASP A 120 1.46 16.15 1.84
CA ASP A 120 1.53 15.96 0.40
C ASP A 120 2.91 16.41 -0.10
N ARG A 121 3.67 15.50 -0.71
CA ARG A 121 4.98 15.85 -1.30
C ARG A 121 4.82 16.72 -2.54
N GLU A 122 3.73 16.52 -3.28
CA GLU A 122 3.32 17.26 -4.47
C GLU A 122 1.80 17.38 -4.51
N ALA A 123 1.28 18.34 -5.27
CA ALA A 123 -0.15 18.45 -5.51
C ALA A 123 -0.70 17.21 -6.23
N TYR A 124 -1.97 16.90 -5.95
CA TYR A 124 -2.74 15.86 -6.63
C TYR A 124 -2.77 16.11 -8.15
N LYS A 125 -2.60 15.05 -8.92
CA LYS A 125 -2.58 15.08 -10.39
C LYS A 125 -3.89 14.55 -10.98
N THR A 126 -4.98 14.77 -10.26
CA THR A 126 -6.34 14.31 -10.55
C THR A 126 -7.24 15.42 -11.12
N GLY A 127 -6.78 16.67 -11.12
CA GLY A 127 -7.60 17.84 -11.44
C GLY A 127 -8.41 18.37 -10.25
N PHE A 128 -8.20 17.82 -9.05
CA PHE A 128 -8.82 18.26 -7.80
C PHE A 128 -7.75 18.84 -6.87
N HIS A 129 -8.13 19.84 -6.09
CA HIS A 129 -7.36 20.40 -5.00
C HIS A 129 -7.53 19.56 -3.73
N ALA A 130 -6.55 19.62 -2.81
CA ALA A 130 -6.53 18.78 -1.61
C ALA A 130 -7.70 19.06 -0.66
N ASP A 131 -8.26 20.27 -0.66
CA ASP A 131 -9.44 20.68 0.11
C ASP A 131 -10.76 20.12 -0.43
N GLN A 132 -10.75 19.53 -1.64
CA GLN A 132 -11.91 18.83 -2.22
C GLN A 132 -11.97 17.35 -1.81
N TYR A 133 -11.02 16.88 -0.99
CA TYR A 133 -11.00 15.54 -0.45
C TYR A 133 -11.39 15.57 1.03
N ALA A 134 -12.25 14.64 1.45
CA ALA A 134 -12.65 14.47 2.84
C ALA A 134 -11.46 14.03 3.71
N ASP A 135 -11.40 14.52 4.95
CA ASP A 135 -10.34 14.22 5.91
C ASP A 135 -10.49 12.88 6.63
N ASP A 136 -11.72 12.39 6.70
CA ASP A 136 -12.09 11.19 7.46
C ASP A 136 -12.43 10.02 6.53
N LEU A 137 -12.06 8.82 6.97
CA LEU A 137 -12.39 7.59 6.27
C LEU A 137 -13.87 7.25 6.54
N PRO A 138 -14.70 7.06 5.50
CA PRO A 138 -16.08 6.62 5.68
C PRO A 138 -16.18 5.27 6.41
N GLU A 139 -17.13 5.18 7.34
CA GLU A 139 -17.31 4.01 8.21
C GLU A 139 -17.64 2.73 7.41
N ASP A 140 -18.37 2.83 6.31
CA ASP A 140 -18.70 1.69 5.45
C ASP A 140 -17.44 1.01 4.87
N ILE A 141 -16.40 1.80 4.58
CA ILE A 141 -15.09 1.28 4.14
C ILE A 141 -14.38 0.58 5.29
N ALA A 142 -14.32 1.22 6.46
CA ALA A 142 -13.67 0.68 7.66
C ALA A 142 -14.37 -0.58 8.20
N ALA A 143 -15.69 -0.66 8.03
CA ALA A 143 -16.52 -1.80 8.43
C ALA A 143 -16.60 -2.92 7.38
N GLY A 144 -16.24 -2.63 6.12
CA GLY A 144 -16.38 -3.58 5.00
C GLY A 144 -17.84 -3.83 4.63
N THR A 145 -18.61 -2.75 4.49
CA THR A 145 -20.06 -2.74 4.18
C THR A 145 -20.41 -1.79 3.04
N THR A 146 -19.46 -1.53 2.14
CA THR A 146 -19.63 -0.66 0.97
C THR A 146 -20.59 -1.23 -0.07
N GLY A 147 -20.84 -2.54 -0.04
CA GLY A 147 -21.61 -3.27 -1.06
C GLY A 147 -20.75 -3.74 -2.24
N LEU A 148 -19.50 -3.28 -2.34
CA LEU A 148 -18.52 -3.75 -3.31
C LEU A 148 -17.79 -4.99 -2.75
N VAL A 149 -18.15 -6.17 -3.27
CA VAL A 149 -17.66 -7.48 -2.78
C VAL A 149 -16.14 -7.51 -2.56
N CYS A 150 -15.35 -6.96 -3.49
CA CYS A 150 -13.89 -6.94 -3.38
C CYS A 150 -13.39 -6.00 -2.26
N ILE A 151 -13.93 -4.78 -2.17
CA ILE A 151 -13.54 -3.78 -1.18
C ILE A 151 -13.89 -4.27 0.23
N ASP A 152 -15.09 -4.82 0.38
CA ASP A 152 -15.57 -5.37 1.66
C ASP A 152 -14.74 -6.57 2.10
N ALA A 153 -14.31 -7.42 1.17
CA ALA A 153 -13.41 -8.53 1.45
C ALA A 153 -12.00 -8.05 1.85
N PHE A 154 -11.44 -7.04 1.18
CA PHE A 154 -10.13 -6.49 1.53
C PHE A 154 -10.13 -5.83 2.91
N SER A 155 -11.19 -5.10 3.24
CA SER A 155 -11.36 -4.50 4.56
C SER A 155 -11.39 -5.57 5.65
N ARG A 156 -12.21 -6.61 5.44
CA ARG A 156 -12.30 -7.74 6.36
C ARG A 156 -10.97 -8.48 6.52
N GLU A 157 -10.30 -8.85 5.43
CA GLU A 157 -9.01 -9.54 5.46
C GLU A 157 -7.97 -8.73 6.25
N LEU A 158 -7.90 -7.41 6.01
CA LEU A 158 -6.98 -6.53 6.72
C LEU A 158 -7.24 -6.54 8.23
N ARG A 159 -8.49 -6.40 8.68
CA ARG A 159 -8.82 -6.36 10.12
C ARG A 159 -8.65 -7.72 10.79
N GLU A 160 -9.08 -8.79 10.13
CA GLU A 160 -9.08 -10.14 10.72
C GLU A 160 -7.70 -10.81 10.67
N THR A 161 -6.82 -10.42 9.75
CA THR A 161 -5.51 -11.09 9.60
C THR A 161 -4.33 -10.18 9.88
N GLY A 162 -4.56 -8.86 9.89
CA GLY A 162 -3.51 -7.85 9.93
C GLY A 162 -2.59 -7.87 8.71
N TYR A 163 -3.04 -8.47 7.61
CA TYR A 163 -2.33 -8.58 6.35
C TYR A 163 -3.26 -8.25 5.19
N LEU A 164 -2.69 -7.63 4.17
CA LEU A 164 -3.35 -7.48 2.87
C LEU A 164 -2.29 -7.59 1.77
N HIS A 165 -2.61 -8.27 0.68
CA HIS A 165 -1.70 -8.40 -0.46
C HIS A 165 -1.44 -7.03 -1.13
N ASN A 166 -0.23 -6.80 -1.66
CA ASN A 166 0.15 -5.49 -2.19
C ASN A 166 -0.80 -4.94 -3.28
N HIS A 167 -1.29 -5.79 -4.20
CA HIS A 167 -2.29 -5.34 -5.19
C HIS A 167 -3.62 -4.94 -4.55
N ALA A 168 -4.10 -5.70 -3.57
CA ALA A 168 -5.32 -5.36 -2.83
C ALA A 168 -5.14 -4.05 -2.05
N ARG A 169 -3.95 -3.80 -1.47
CA ARG A 169 -3.61 -2.50 -0.86
C ARG A 169 -3.74 -1.35 -1.86
N MET A 170 -3.19 -1.53 -3.07
CA MET A 170 -3.24 -0.52 -4.13
C MET A 170 -4.67 -0.26 -4.63
N TRP A 171 -5.48 -1.30 -4.81
CA TRP A 171 -6.89 -1.15 -5.21
C TRP A 171 -7.71 -0.48 -4.11
N MET A 172 -7.55 -0.89 -2.86
CA MET A 172 -8.21 -0.26 -1.71
C MET A 172 -7.84 1.23 -1.61
N ALA A 173 -6.55 1.55 -1.73
CA ALA A 173 -6.10 2.94 -1.72
C ALA A 173 -6.66 3.76 -2.89
N ALA A 174 -6.70 3.19 -4.08
CA ALA A 174 -7.25 3.86 -5.25
C ALA A 174 -8.76 4.13 -5.08
N TYR A 175 -9.52 3.15 -4.56
CA TYR A 175 -10.94 3.32 -4.26
C TYR A 175 -11.18 4.46 -3.26
N VAL A 176 -10.47 4.43 -2.12
CA VAL A 176 -10.55 5.45 -1.06
C VAL A 176 -10.24 6.85 -1.60
N VAL A 177 -9.15 6.99 -2.36
CA VAL A 177 -8.73 8.32 -2.83
C VAL A 177 -9.59 8.81 -4.00
N HIS A 178 -9.78 7.98 -5.03
CA HIS A 178 -10.28 8.47 -6.32
C HIS A 178 -11.79 8.34 -6.49
N TRP A 179 -12.39 7.25 -6.02
CA TRP A 179 -13.85 7.07 -6.06
C TRP A 179 -14.54 7.74 -4.87
N ARG A 180 -13.95 7.59 -3.67
CA ARG A 180 -14.55 8.10 -2.43
C ARG A 180 -14.11 9.51 -2.05
N ARG A 181 -13.15 10.08 -2.77
CA ARG A 181 -12.63 11.45 -2.55
C ARG A 181 -12.18 11.68 -1.13
N VAL A 182 -11.42 10.73 -0.60
CA VAL A 182 -10.84 10.83 0.75
C VAL A 182 -9.35 11.11 0.64
N LYS A 183 -8.83 11.95 1.53
CA LYS A 183 -7.40 12.20 1.64
C LYS A 183 -6.66 10.90 1.96
N TRP A 184 -5.52 10.70 1.31
CA TRP A 184 -4.77 9.45 1.43
C TRP A 184 -4.34 9.18 2.87
N GLN A 185 -4.16 10.24 3.67
CA GLN A 185 -3.82 10.20 5.08
C GLN A 185 -4.84 9.42 5.92
N ALA A 186 -6.14 9.54 5.61
CA ALA A 186 -7.19 8.85 6.36
C ALA A 186 -7.08 7.33 6.20
N GLY A 187 -6.99 6.87 4.94
CA GLY A 187 -6.77 5.46 4.63
C GLY A 187 -5.43 4.94 5.12
N ALA A 188 -4.37 5.75 5.04
CA ALA A 188 -3.05 5.40 5.55
C ALA A 188 -3.05 5.17 7.08
N ARG A 189 -3.74 6.01 7.86
CA ARG A 189 -3.91 5.82 9.32
C ARG A 189 -4.67 4.54 9.63
N TRP A 190 -5.77 4.30 8.91
CA TRP A 190 -6.55 3.07 9.08
C TRP A 190 -5.73 1.82 8.77
N PHE A 191 -4.94 1.83 7.69
CA PHE A 191 -4.00 0.75 7.39
C PHE A 191 -2.98 0.51 8.50
N LEU A 192 -2.36 1.58 9.04
CA LEU A 192 -1.40 1.44 10.14
C LEU A 192 -2.02 0.90 11.43
N THR A 193 -3.33 1.06 11.62
CA THR A 193 -4.04 0.52 12.80
C THR A 193 -4.13 -1.00 12.74
N HIS A 194 -4.30 -1.59 11.54
CA HIS A 194 -4.56 -3.02 11.39
C HIS A 194 -3.34 -3.82 10.87
N LEU A 195 -2.45 -3.20 10.09
CA LEU A 195 -1.32 -3.91 9.48
C LEU A 195 -0.29 -4.37 10.51
N LEU A 196 -0.03 -5.68 10.55
CA LEU A 196 1.09 -6.26 11.29
C LEU A 196 2.45 -5.78 10.75
N ASP A 197 2.52 -5.45 9.47
CA ASP A 197 3.69 -4.88 8.82
C ASP A 197 3.63 -3.35 8.70
N GLY A 198 2.76 -2.70 9.47
CA GLY A 198 2.52 -1.25 9.47
C GLY A 198 3.81 -0.44 9.67
N ASP A 199 4.33 0.10 8.56
CA ASP A 199 5.55 0.89 8.48
C ASP A 199 5.23 2.25 7.84
N PRO A 200 5.36 3.39 8.55
CA PRO A 200 4.99 4.68 7.98
C PRO A 200 5.71 5.01 6.67
N ALA A 201 6.99 4.65 6.53
CA ALA A 201 7.74 4.87 5.29
C ALA A 201 7.06 4.14 4.12
N SER A 202 6.88 2.82 4.28
CA SER A 202 6.34 1.99 3.20
C SER A 202 4.87 2.26 2.93
N ASN A 203 4.09 2.42 3.98
CA ASN A 203 2.66 2.67 3.91
C ASN A 203 2.39 4.04 3.27
N ASN A 204 2.90 5.12 3.86
CA ASN A 204 2.50 6.46 3.45
C ASN A 204 3.03 6.82 2.06
N LEU A 205 4.26 6.42 1.72
CA LEU A 205 4.80 6.67 0.37
C LEU A 205 4.04 5.86 -0.70
N SER A 206 3.53 4.67 -0.37
CA SER A 206 2.63 3.91 -1.26
C SER A 206 1.30 4.62 -1.46
N TRP A 207 0.68 5.09 -0.38
CA TRP A 207 -0.58 5.85 -0.44
C TRP A 207 -0.42 7.14 -1.25
N GLN A 208 0.67 7.87 -1.05
CA GLN A 208 0.99 9.06 -1.85
C GLN A 208 1.27 8.73 -3.32
N TRP A 209 1.93 7.62 -3.60
CA TRP A 209 2.15 7.15 -4.97
C TRP A 209 0.81 6.87 -5.68
N VAL A 210 -0.14 6.23 -4.98
CA VAL A 210 -1.49 5.97 -5.50
C VAL A 210 -2.28 7.27 -5.70
N ALA A 211 -2.22 8.17 -4.72
CA ALA A 211 -2.88 9.48 -4.73
C ALA A 211 -2.27 10.47 -5.75
N SER A 212 -1.12 10.14 -6.33
CA SER A 212 -0.27 11.01 -7.17
C SER A 212 0.38 12.20 -6.50
N THR A 213 0.39 12.24 -5.18
CA THR A 213 1.15 13.23 -4.42
C THR A 213 2.63 12.85 -4.29
N PHE A 214 3.03 11.65 -4.74
CA PHE A 214 4.43 11.22 -4.91
C PHE A 214 4.63 10.38 -6.19
N SER A 215 3.93 10.74 -7.27
CA SER A 215 4.08 10.09 -8.58
C SER A 215 3.62 11.00 -9.72
N HIS A 216 3.94 10.66 -10.97
CA HIS A 216 3.61 11.49 -12.14
C HIS A 216 2.14 11.42 -12.57
N LYS A 217 1.40 10.40 -12.14
CA LYS A 217 -0.03 10.19 -12.48
C LYS A 217 -0.73 9.39 -11.39
N PRO A 218 -2.04 9.61 -11.15
CA PRO A 218 -2.80 8.79 -10.21
C PRO A 218 -2.81 7.33 -10.64
N TYR A 219 -2.67 6.44 -9.66
CA TYR A 219 -2.92 5.03 -9.89
C TYR A 219 -4.40 4.73 -9.61
N PHE A 220 -5.02 4.04 -10.55
CA PHE A 220 -6.36 3.48 -10.42
C PHE A 220 -6.41 2.16 -11.19
N PHE A 221 -7.54 1.46 -11.12
CA PHE A 221 -7.72 0.14 -11.71
C PHE A 221 -9.11 0.03 -12.35
N ASN A 222 -9.32 -1.04 -13.11
CA ASN A 222 -10.63 -1.42 -13.62
C ASN A 222 -10.98 -2.86 -13.21
N ARG A 223 -12.25 -3.25 -13.39
CA ARG A 223 -12.77 -4.57 -13.03
C ARG A 223 -12.01 -5.69 -13.72
N ALA A 224 -11.64 -5.53 -14.99
CA ALA A 224 -10.89 -6.53 -15.73
C ALA A 224 -9.50 -6.80 -15.11
N ASN A 225 -8.81 -5.76 -14.65
CA ASN A 225 -7.54 -5.91 -13.93
C ASN A 225 -7.74 -6.64 -12.59
N LEU A 226 -8.72 -6.23 -11.79
CA LEU A 226 -9.02 -6.84 -10.51
C LEU A 226 -9.41 -8.31 -10.71
N GLU A 227 -10.32 -8.61 -11.63
CA GLU A 227 -10.77 -9.97 -11.95
C GLU A 227 -9.60 -10.86 -12.36
N ARG A 228 -8.72 -10.37 -13.25
CA ARG A 228 -7.53 -11.12 -13.69
C ARG A 228 -6.60 -11.50 -12.54
N TYR A 229 -6.35 -10.58 -11.61
CA TYR A 229 -5.38 -10.81 -10.53
C TYR A 229 -6.00 -11.41 -9.26
N THR A 230 -7.31 -11.61 -9.25
CA THR A 230 -8.06 -12.27 -8.18
C THR A 230 -8.64 -13.61 -8.61
N ASP A 231 -8.29 -14.10 -9.81
CA ASP A 231 -8.88 -15.28 -10.45
C ASP A 231 -10.43 -15.23 -10.50
N GLY A 232 -10.97 -14.00 -10.53
CA GLY A 232 -12.38 -13.68 -10.54
C GLY A 232 -13.15 -13.99 -9.27
N VAL A 233 -12.48 -14.31 -8.15
CA VAL A 233 -13.13 -14.67 -6.87
C VAL A 233 -14.14 -13.62 -6.40
N TYR A 234 -13.90 -12.33 -6.68
CA TYR A 234 -14.83 -11.27 -6.30
C TYR A 234 -15.79 -10.81 -7.40
N CYS A 235 -15.46 -11.07 -8.68
CA CYS A 235 -16.18 -10.48 -9.80
C CYS A 235 -17.17 -11.44 -10.46
N ARG A 236 -16.92 -12.75 -10.41
CA ARG A 236 -17.65 -13.77 -11.17
C ARG A 236 -19.14 -13.80 -10.83
N ASP A 237 -19.43 -13.79 -9.52
CA ASP A 237 -20.78 -13.88 -8.96
C ASP A 237 -21.18 -12.56 -8.24
N CYS A 238 -20.54 -11.45 -8.61
CA CYS A 238 -20.81 -10.15 -8.01
C CYS A 238 -22.21 -9.64 -8.41
N PRO A 239 -23.06 -9.21 -7.46
CA PRO A 239 -24.39 -8.69 -7.77
C PRO A 239 -24.36 -7.38 -8.58
N LEU A 240 -23.25 -6.65 -8.54
CA LEU A 240 -23.05 -5.38 -9.26
C LEU A 240 -22.50 -5.58 -10.68
N ARG A 241 -22.44 -6.81 -11.20
CA ARG A 241 -21.88 -7.05 -12.54
C ARG A 241 -22.74 -6.35 -13.61
N GLY A 242 -22.11 -5.47 -14.40
CA GLY A 242 -22.79 -4.60 -15.37
C GLY A 242 -23.13 -3.21 -14.85
N GLU A 243 -23.14 -3.02 -13.54
CA GLU A 243 -23.38 -1.74 -12.83
C GLU A 243 -22.19 -1.37 -11.93
N CYS A 244 -21.05 -2.03 -12.11
CA CYS A 244 -19.89 -1.88 -11.24
C CYS A 244 -19.16 -0.57 -11.54
N ASP A 245 -18.87 0.22 -10.50
CA ASP A 245 -18.08 1.47 -10.57
C ASP A 245 -16.67 1.30 -11.15
N PHE A 246 -16.20 0.05 -11.29
CA PHE A 246 -14.90 -0.29 -11.88
C PHE A 246 -15.02 -0.82 -13.31
N GLU A 247 -16.23 -0.92 -13.87
CA GLU A 247 -16.44 -1.42 -15.23
C GLU A 247 -15.93 -0.41 -16.27
N GLY A 248 -15.39 -0.92 -17.38
CA GLY A 248 -14.96 -0.09 -18.52
C GLY A 248 -13.45 -0.03 -18.75
N SER A 249 -13.07 0.75 -19.75
CA SER A 249 -11.67 0.99 -20.09
C SER A 249 -11.03 1.99 -19.13
N TYR A 250 -9.70 2.03 -19.10
CA TYR A 250 -8.98 3.01 -18.27
C TYR A 250 -9.31 4.45 -18.67
N GLU A 251 -9.53 4.70 -19.96
CA GLU A 251 -9.86 6.01 -20.50
C GLU A 251 -11.25 6.49 -20.04
N LEU A 252 -12.25 5.60 -20.06
CA LEU A 252 -13.61 5.90 -19.58
C LEU A 252 -13.60 6.18 -18.08
N ILE A 253 -12.97 5.31 -17.30
CA ILE A 253 -12.88 5.47 -15.84
C ILE A 253 -12.11 6.75 -15.51
N GLU A 254 -10.99 7.04 -16.18
CA GLU A 254 -10.24 8.28 -15.97
C GLU A 254 -11.07 9.53 -16.25
N ALA A 255 -11.86 9.54 -17.34
CA ALA A 255 -12.74 10.67 -17.64
C ALA A 255 -13.82 10.87 -16.56
N GLU A 256 -14.32 9.77 -15.99
CA GLU A 256 -15.34 9.79 -14.93
C GLU A 256 -14.78 10.21 -13.56
N ILE A 257 -13.69 9.60 -13.12
CA ILE A 257 -13.11 9.87 -11.79
C ILE A 257 -12.16 11.06 -11.82
N PHE A 258 -11.75 11.58 -12.98
CA PHE A 258 -10.88 12.76 -13.09
C PHE A 258 -11.39 13.78 -14.12
N PRO A 259 -12.64 14.27 -14.03
CA PRO A 259 -13.26 15.11 -15.05
C PRO A 259 -12.55 16.46 -15.25
N ASN A 260 -11.85 16.95 -14.23
CA ASN A 260 -11.12 18.22 -14.25
C ASN A 260 -9.64 18.06 -14.61
N LYS A 261 -9.19 16.84 -14.94
CA LYS A 261 -7.78 16.58 -15.24
C LYS A 261 -7.43 17.22 -16.58
N PRO A 262 -6.48 18.18 -16.61
CA PRO A 262 -6.09 18.78 -17.88
C PRO A 262 -5.45 17.73 -18.80
N PRO A 263 -5.70 17.80 -20.12
CA PRO A 263 -5.05 16.95 -21.11
C PRO A 263 -3.52 16.92 -20.93
N GLU A 264 -2.89 15.77 -21.18
CA GLU A 264 -1.44 15.58 -20.94
C GLU A 264 -0.56 16.65 -21.61
N ASP A 265 -0.98 17.16 -22.78
CA ASP A 265 -0.27 18.22 -23.51
C ASP A 265 -0.26 19.58 -22.76
N GLN A 266 -1.30 19.90 -21.98
CA GLN A 266 -1.37 21.14 -21.20
C GLN A 266 -0.43 21.13 -19.98
N ARG A 267 -0.15 19.96 -19.40
CA ARG A 267 0.82 19.83 -18.29
C ARG A 267 2.25 20.12 -18.73
N ARG A 268 2.61 19.70 -19.95
CA ARG A 268 3.93 20.00 -20.55
C ARG A 268 4.08 21.51 -20.79
N ALA A 269 3.03 22.18 -21.24
CA ALA A 269 3.03 23.64 -21.45
C ALA A 269 3.19 24.42 -20.14
N ASN A 270 2.48 24.04 -19.07
CA ASN A 270 2.56 24.72 -17.77
C ASN A 270 3.93 24.53 -17.10
N ASN A 271 4.48 23.31 -17.07
CA ASN A 271 5.84 23.07 -16.54
C ASN A 271 6.95 23.71 -17.40
N GLY A 272 6.72 23.89 -18.70
CA GLY A 272 7.63 24.62 -19.60
C GLY A 272 7.59 26.14 -19.38
N SER A 273 6.43 26.70 -19.07
CA SER A 273 6.25 28.13 -18.80
C SER A 273 6.87 28.57 -17.48
N ASP A 274 6.85 27.71 -16.46
CA ASP A 274 7.43 28.01 -15.14
C ASP A 274 8.97 27.94 -15.15
N LYS A 275 9.54 27.07 -16.00
CA LYS A 275 11.00 27.05 -16.28
C LYS A 275 11.47 28.26 -17.10
N ARG A 276 10.62 28.84 -17.95
CA ARG A 276 10.93 30.06 -18.71
C ARG A 276 10.91 31.30 -17.80
N LYS A 277 9.89 31.45 -16.95
CA LYS A 277 9.82 32.58 -15.99
C LYS A 277 10.96 32.58 -14.97
N ARG A 278 11.43 31.41 -14.52
CA ARG A 278 12.62 31.31 -13.64
C ARG A 278 13.95 31.63 -14.32
N ARG A 279 14.04 31.53 -15.65
CA ARG A 279 15.24 31.91 -16.41
C ARG A 279 15.29 33.40 -16.72
N GLU A 280 14.15 34.03 -16.95
CA GLU A 280 14.07 35.47 -17.23
C GLU A 280 14.30 36.34 -15.97
N HIS A 281 13.98 35.84 -14.77
CA HIS A 281 14.21 36.57 -13.50
C HIS A 281 15.63 36.41 -12.92
N ARG A 282 16.53 35.65 -13.56
CA ARG A 282 17.94 35.52 -13.17
C ARG A 282 18.91 36.21 -14.15
N GLY A 283 18.38 36.93 -15.15
CA GLY A 283 19.16 37.54 -16.23
C GLY A 283 19.20 39.08 -16.23
N SER A 284 18.68 39.76 -15.20
CA SER A 284 18.57 41.23 -15.20
C SER A 284 19.39 41.96 -14.13
N ASP A 285 20.24 41.28 -13.35
CA ASP A 285 21.09 41.90 -12.32
C ASP A 285 22.58 41.68 -12.65
N HIS A 286 23.03 42.15 -13.81
CA HIS A 286 24.43 42.49 -14.08
C HIS A 286 24.54 43.28 -15.38
N GLU A 287 24.42 44.60 -15.27
CA GLU A 287 25.21 45.60 -15.99
C GLU A 287 25.24 46.91 -15.18
#